data_AF-A0AAV0NN66-F1
#
_entry.id   AF-A0AAV0NN66-F1
#
_cell.length_a   1.000
_cell.length_b   1.000
_cell.length_c   1.000
_cell.angle_alpha   90.00
_cell.angle_beta   90.00
_cell.angle_gamma   90.00
#
_symmetry.space_group_name_H-M   'P 1'
#
loop_
_entity.id
_entity.type
_entity.pdbx_description
1 polymer ?
#
loop_
_entity_poly.entity_id
_entity_poly.type
_entity_poly.pdbx_seq_one_letter_code
_entity_poly.pdbx_strand_id
1 'polypeptide(L)' 'MISKQVSYDAEISGYIEKNKAKKMKGVKAKELMLWPPVNEIVVDDPPTGKVHFKSLGGITKTFPVQAFAAGQ' A
#
# COMPACT_ATOMS: atom_id res chain seq x y z
N MET A 1 -8.98 1.15 -17.42
CA MET A 1 -7.58 0.78 -17.11
C MET A 1 -7.18 1.49 -15.84
N ILE A 2 -6.87 0.76 -14.76
CA ILE A 2 -6.31 1.38 -13.56
C ILE A 2 -4.85 1.69 -13.90
N SER A 3 -4.50 2.98 -13.97
CA SER A 3 -3.10 3.38 -14.12
C SER A 3 -2.29 2.79 -12.95
N LYS A 4 -1.05 2.33 -13.16
CA LYS A 4 -0.24 1.74 -12.09
C LYS A 4 -0.15 2.73 -10.91
N GLN A 5 -0.80 2.40 -9.79
CA GLN A 5 -0.88 3.27 -8.59
C GLN A 5 0.09 2.83 -7.49
N VAL A 6 0.64 1.62 -7.60
CA VAL A 6 1.61 1.05 -6.69
C VAL A 6 2.74 0.41 -7.50
N SER A 7 3.96 0.54 -7.00
CA SER A 7 5.14 -0.14 -7.53
C SER A 7 5.76 -1.00 -6.45
N TYR A 8 6.20 -2.18 -6.86
CA TYR A 8 6.85 -3.17 -6.02
C TYR A 8 8.27 -3.40 -6.54
N ASP A 9 9.22 -3.49 -5.62
CA ASP A 9 10.58 -3.97 -5.91
C ASP A 9 10.57 -5.51 -5.93
N ALA A 10 11.64 -6.12 -6.44
CA ALA A 10 11.77 -7.59 -6.47
C ALA A 10 11.80 -8.23 -5.07
N GLU A 11 12.27 -7.48 -4.07
CA GLU A 11 12.27 -7.89 -2.67
C GLU A 11 11.44 -6.91 -1.85
N ILE A 12 10.48 -7.45 -1.09
CA ILE A 12 9.65 -6.70 -0.15
C ILE A 12 9.94 -7.24 1.26
N SER A 13 10.20 -6.33 2.20
CA SER A 13 10.43 -6.67 3.60
C SER A 13 9.63 -5.78 4.53
N GLY A 14 9.31 -6.30 5.72
CA GLY A 14 8.53 -5.59 6.74
C GLY A 14 8.02 -6.54 7.82
N TYR A 15 7.17 -6.02 8.70
CA TYR A 15 6.52 -6.78 9.77
C TYR A 15 5.02 -6.84 9.55
N ILE A 16 4.43 -8.01 9.77
CA ILE A 16 2.99 -8.22 9.64
C ILE A 16 2.38 -8.29 11.05
N GLU A 17 1.26 -7.59 11.22
CA GLU A 17 0.40 -7.60 12.40
C GLU A 17 -1.06 -7.81 11.93
N LYS A 18 -1.98 -8.06 12.87
CA LYS A 18 -3.41 -8.16 12.53
C LYS A 18 -3.83 -6.87 11.81
N ASN A 19 -4.40 -7.02 10.60
CA ASN A 19 -4.90 -5.93 9.76
C ASN A 19 -3.86 -4.88 9.32
N LYS A 20 -2.55 -5.15 9.48
CA LYS A 20 -1.51 -4.15 9.31
C LYS A 20 -0.18 -4.74 8.87
N ALA A 21 0.49 -4.09 7.94
CA ALA A 21 1.90 -4.32 7.63
C ALA A 21 2.68 -3.03 7.93
N LYS A 22 3.84 -3.11 8.59
CA LYS A 22 4.60 -1.94 9.06
C LYS A 22 6.10 -2.08 8.82
N LYS A 23 6.80 -0.94 8.81
CA LYS A 23 8.22 -0.82 8.43
C LYS A 23 8.49 -1.46 7.07
N MET A 24 7.56 -1.26 6.14
CA MET A 24 7.61 -1.83 4.80
C MET A 24 8.73 -1.19 3.98
N LYS A 25 9.42 -2.01 3.19
CA LYS A 25 10.39 -1.60 2.16
C LYS A 25 10.04 -2.31 0.85
N GLY A 26 10.45 -1.72 -0.27
CA GLY A 26 10.16 -2.27 -1.60
C GLY A 26 8.75 -1.98 -2.10
N VAL A 27 8.00 -1.08 -1.46
CA VAL A 27 6.66 -0.67 -1.88
C VAL A 27 6.61 0.84 -2.01
N LYS A 28 6.11 1.35 -3.13
CA LYS A 28 5.89 2.79 -3.40
C LYS A 28 4.47 3.00 -3.91
N ALA A 29 3.80 4.07 -3.46
CA ALA A 29 2.47 4.43 -3.94
C ALA A 29 2.57 5.75 -4.72
N LYS A 30 1.91 5.82 -5.88
CA LYS A 30 1.95 7.01 -6.73
C LYS A 30 1.24 8.17 -6.05
N GLU A 31 1.92 9.29 -5.99
CA GLU A 31 1.37 10.54 -5.50
C GLU A 31 1.74 11.67 -6.45
N LEU A 32 0.75 12.26 -7.13
CA LEU A 32 0.98 13.24 -8.18
C LEU A 32 1.99 12.71 -9.22
N MET A 33 3.18 13.30 -9.28
CA MET A 33 4.29 12.89 -10.14
C MET A 33 5.39 12.09 -9.41
N LEU A 34 5.23 11.84 -8.11
CA LEU A 34 6.21 11.18 -7.24
C LEU A 34 5.78 9.76 -6.85
N TRP A 35 6.76 8.99 -6.36
CA TRP A 35 6.59 7.62 -5.88
C TRP A 35 7.19 7.46 -4.47
N PRO A 36 6.60 8.13 -3.46
CA PRO A 36 7.08 8.01 -2.09
C PRO A 36 7.03 6.55 -1.60
N PRO A 37 7.99 6.14 -0.76
CA PRO A 37 7.98 4.82 -0.14
C PRO A 37 6.80 4.70 0.83
N VAL A 38 6.23 3.51 0.87
CA VAL A 38 5.14 3.14 1.78
C VAL A 38 5.75 2.46 2.98
N ASN A 39 5.51 3.00 4.16
CA ASN A 39 6.02 2.45 5.42
C ASN A 39 4.99 1.55 6.11
N GLU A 40 3.70 1.80 5.87
CA GLU A 40 2.61 1.10 6.53
C GLU A 40 1.46 0.83 5.54
N ILE A 41 0.89 -0.38 5.62
CA ILE A 41 -0.32 -0.78 4.90
C ILE A 41 -1.34 -1.23 5.95
N VAL A 42 -2.56 -0.71 5.89
CA VAL A 42 -3.63 -1.02 6.86
C VAL A 42 -4.92 -1.38 6.12
N VAL A 43 -5.65 -2.35 6.66
CA VAL A 43 -7.06 -2.59 6.31
C VAL A 43 -7.93 -2.28 7.52
N ASP A 44 -9.16 -1.82 7.26
CA ASP A 44 -10.11 -1.50 8.33
C ASP A 44 -10.58 -2.76 9.08
N ASP A 45 -10.91 -2.60 10.36
CA ASP A 45 -11.59 -3.60 11.20
C ASP A 45 -12.82 -2.91 11.83
N PRO A 46 -14.06 -3.19 11.39
CA PRO A 46 -14.44 -4.24 10.43
C PRO A 46 -14.02 -3.94 8.97
N PRO A 47 -13.84 -4.96 8.11
CA PRO A 47 -13.38 -4.77 6.73
C PRO A 47 -14.34 -3.94 5.86
N THR A 48 -13.82 -2.88 5.24
CA THR A 48 -14.60 -1.98 4.35
C THR A 48 -14.36 -2.24 2.86
N GLY A 49 -13.54 -3.24 2.52
CA GLY A 49 -13.09 -3.48 1.15
C GLY A 49 -12.04 -2.47 0.66
N LYS A 50 -11.47 -1.67 1.56
CA LYS A 50 -10.40 -0.70 1.28
C LYS A 50 -9.07 -1.13 1.90
N VAL A 51 -7.99 -0.66 1.29
CA VAL A 51 -6.63 -0.78 1.80
C VAL A 51 -5.95 0.58 1.78
N HIS A 52 -5.24 0.91 2.86
CA HIS A 52 -4.62 2.21 3.10
C HIS A 52 -3.10 2.07 3.08
N PHE A 53 -2.45 2.76 2.14
CA PHE A 53 -1.00 2.83 1.99
C PHE A 53 -0.54 4.16 2.58
N LYS A 54 0.24 4.12 3.66
CA LYS A 54 0.74 5.30 4.36
C LYS A 54 2.22 5.51 4.07
N SER A 55 2.56 6.69 3.55
CA SER A 55 3.95 7.10 3.34
C SER A 55 4.58 7.65 4.61
N LEU A 56 5.91 7.75 4.62
CA LEU A 56 6.63 8.42 5.72
C LEU A 56 6.29 9.91 5.85
N GLY A 57 5.75 10.53 4.79
CA GLY A 57 5.32 11.94 4.78
C GLY A 57 3.95 12.19 5.39
N GLY A 58 3.33 11.18 6.03
CA GLY A 58 2.00 11.30 6.65
C GLY A 58 0.84 11.21 5.65
N ILE A 59 1.12 10.93 4.38
CA ILE A 59 0.10 10.89 3.33
C ILE A 59 -0.43 9.47 3.20
N THR A 60 -1.76 9.36 3.12
CA THR A 60 -2.46 8.07 2.96
C THR A 60 -3.12 8.00 1.59
N LYS A 61 -2.81 6.95 0.83
CA LYS A 61 -3.54 6.56 -0.37
C LYS A 61 -4.44 5.38 -0.07
N THR A 62 -5.68 5.48 -0.52
CA THR A 62 -6.68 4.44 -0.29
C THR A 62 -7.09 3.82 -1.61
N PHE A 63 -7.14 2.50 -1.65
CA PHE A 63 -7.46 1.73 -2.84
C PHE A 63 -8.51 0.67 -2.51
N PRO A 64 -9.33 0.25 -3.49
CA PRO A 64 -10.15 -0.94 -3.33
C PRO A 64 -9.24 -2.19 -3.22
N VAL A 65 -9.57 -3.12 -2.34
CA VAL A 65 -8.81 -4.39 -2.17
C VAL A 65 -8.73 -5.18 -3.49
N GLN A 66 -9.77 -5.07 -4.34
CA GLN A 66 -9.82 -5.69 -5.65
C GLN A 66 -8.68 -5.25 -6.58
N ALA A 67 -8.08 -4.08 -6.35
CA ALA A 67 -6.91 -3.63 -7.12
C ALA A 67 -5.66 -4.52 -6.90
N PHE A 68 -5.64 -5.33 -5.84
CA PHE A 68 -4.52 -6.20 -5.47
C PHE A 68 -4.89 -7.69 -5.44
N ALA A 69 -6.17 -8.02 -5.61
CA ALA A 69 -6.67 -9.40 -5.47
C ALA A 69 -6.22 -10.34 -6.59
N ALA A 70 -5.81 -9.81 -7.75
CA ALA A 70 -5.45 -10.61 -8.92
C ALA A 70 -3.93 -10.90 -9.07
N GLY A 71 -3.07 -10.31 -8.24
CA GLY A 71 -1.62 -10.55 -8.28
C GLY A 71 -0.95 -10.23 -9.63
N GLN A 72 -1.37 -9.17 -10.32
CA GLN A 72 -0.76 -8.70 -11.58
C GLN A 72 0.29 -7.61 -11.35
#